data_AF-A0A2V8HJ95-F1
#
_entry.id   AF-A0A2V8HJ95-F1
#
_cell.length_a   1.000
_cell.length_b   1.000
_cell.length_c   1.000
_cell.angle_alpha   90.00
_cell.angle_beta   90.00
_cell.angle_gamma   90.00
#
_symmetry.space_group_name_H-M   'P 1'
#
loop_
_entity.id
_entity.type
_entity.pdbx_description
1 polymer ?
#
loop_
_entity_poly.entity_id
_entity_poly.type
_entity_poly.pdbx_seq_one_letter_code
_entity_poly.pdbx_strand_id
1 'polypeptide(L)'
;MSKTSRKPSKRGRRSEQMAEYTFDYSRSRPNRFASRMKENAVAVVLEPDVAEVFGSSDSVNQLLRSVISAMPHRARRRRGGRRKAS
;
A
#
# COMPACT_ATOMS: atom_id res chain seq x y z
N MET A 1 26.31 -32.20 39.16
CA MET A 1 25.95 -30.83 39.56
C MET A 1 25.57 -30.04 38.31
N SER A 2 24.30 -29.63 38.20
CA SER A 2 23.74 -28.86 37.07
C SER A 2 23.90 -27.37 37.32
N LYS A 3 24.32 -26.59 36.32
CA LYS A 3 23.97 -25.17 36.20
C LYS A 3 23.73 -24.80 34.73
N THR A 4 22.47 -24.47 34.46
CA THR A 4 21.99 -23.83 33.24
C THR A 4 22.34 -22.33 33.27
N SER A 5 22.61 -21.75 32.11
CA SER A 5 22.46 -20.30 31.95
C SER A 5 21.88 -19.99 30.57
N ARG A 6 20.67 -19.41 30.59
CA ARG A 6 19.93 -18.95 29.41
C ARG A 6 20.44 -17.55 28.98
N LYS A 7 20.59 -17.39 27.66
CA LYS A 7 20.73 -16.18 26.81
C LYS A 7 20.54 -14.80 27.47
N PRO A 8 21.29 -13.79 26.98
CA PRO A 8 20.71 -12.52 26.60
C PRO A 8 20.35 -12.50 25.12
N SER A 9 19.07 -12.24 24.85
CA SER A 9 18.60 -11.78 23.55
C SER A 9 19.12 -10.36 23.29
N LYS A 10 19.70 -10.10 22.12
CA LYS A 10 19.60 -8.77 21.50
C LYS A 10 19.12 -8.93 20.07
N ARG A 11 17.85 -8.56 19.91
CA ARG A 11 17.25 -8.19 18.63
C ARG A 11 18.16 -7.20 17.92
N GLY A 12 18.22 -7.35 16.61
CA GLY A 12 18.84 -6.39 15.72
C GLY A 12 20.01 -7.00 14.97
N ARG A 13 19.72 -7.83 13.96
CA ARG A 13 20.41 -7.64 12.69
C ARG A 13 20.08 -6.20 12.26
N ARG A 14 20.76 -5.20 12.83
CA ARG A 14 20.96 -3.94 12.13
C ARG A 14 21.81 -4.36 10.95
N SER A 15 21.13 -4.44 9.81
CA SER A 15 21.72 -4.60 8.49
C SER A 15 23.07 -3.89 8.45
N GLU A 16 24.09 -4.56 7.91
CA GLU A 16 25.40 -4.03 7.56
C GLU A 16 25.26 -2.91 6.51
N GLN A 17 24.53 -1.86 6.85
CA GLN A 17 24.57 -0.61 6.13
C GLN A 17 25.85 0.07 6.62
N MET A 18 26.83 0.21 5.72
CA MET A 18 28.05 0.93 6.03
C MET A 18 27.69 2.34 6.52
N ALA A 19 28.48 2.92 7.42
CA ALA A 19 28.21 4.25 7.97
C ALA A 19 27.98 5.32 6.87
N GLU A 20 28.60 5.13 5.71
CA GLU A 20 28.45 5.92 4.49
C GLU A 20 27.02 5.96 3.92
N TYR A 21 26.21 4.93 4.16
CA TYR A 21 24.82 4.82 3.69
C TYR A 21 23.80 5.36 4.69
N THR A 22 24.24 6.17 5.66
CA THR A 22 23.36 6.89 6.58
C THR A 22 22.84 8.17 5.91
N PHE A 23 21.83 8.03 5.06
CA PHE A 23 21.21 9.19 4.40
C PHE A 23 20.30 9.95 5.37
N ASP A 24 20.58 11.24 5.55
CA ASP A 24 19.71 12.17 6.25
C ASP A 24 18.63 12.71 5.29
N TYR A 25 17.50 12.01 5.27
CA TYR A 25 16.37 12.37 4.39
C TYR A 25 15.69 13.68 4.77
N SER A 26 15.95 14.24 5.96
CA SER A 26 15.41 15.55 6.35
C SER A 26 15.97 16.70 5.50
N ARG A 27 17.18 16.53 4.97
CA ARG A 27 17.85 17.48 4.07
C ARG A 27 17.67 17.14 2.58
N SER A 28 16.92 16.09 2.26
CA SER A 28 16.69 15.69 0.87
C SER A 28 15.75 16.66 0.17
N ARG A 29 15.99 16.87 -1.13
CA ARG A 29 15.06 17.67 -1.95
C ARG A 29 13.73 16.93 -2.06
N PRO A 30 12.59 17.63 -1.99
CA PRO A 30 11.29 17.02 -2.19
C PRO A 30 11.22 16.37 -3.57
N ASN A 31 10.54 15.23 -3.67
CA ASN A 31 10.41 14.50 -4.91
C ASN A 31 9.79 15.40 -6.01
N ARG A 32 10.52 15.60 -7.11
CA ARG A 32 10.11 16.44 -8.25
C ARG A 32 8.80 16.02 -8.91
N PHE A 33 8.34 14.79 -8.67
CA PHE A 33 7.09 14.26 -9.18
C PHE A 33 5.96 14.27 -8.15
N ALA A 34 6.24 14.59 -6.89
CA ALA A 34 5.22 14.60 -5.84
C ALA A 34 4.07 15.56 -6.18
N SER A 35 4.37 16.72 -6.76
CA SER A 35 3.36 17.69 -7.19
C SER A 35 2.48 17.19 -8.36
N ARG A 36 2.96 16.21 -9.14
CA ARG A 36 2.18 15.63 -10.25
C ARG A 36 1.23 14.54 -9.76
N MET A 37 1.39 14.07 -8.53
CA MET A 37 0.55 13.05 -7.92
C MET A 37 -0.49 13.75 -7.04
N LYS A 38 -1.76 13.38 -7.20
CA LYS A 38 -2.80 13.78 -6.25
C LYS A 38 -2.50 13.17 -4.88
N GLU A 39 -2.95 13.80 -3.81
CA GLU A 39 -2.78 13.26 -2.46
C GLU A 39 -3.26 11.81 -2.42
N ASN A 40 -2.40 10.91 -1.92
CA ASN A 40 -2.64 9.46 -1.85
C ASN A 40 -2.78 8.73 -3.20
N ALA A 41 -2.25 9.27 -4.30
CA ALA A 41 -2.22 8.55 -5.57
C ALA A 41 -1.31 7.31 -5.50
N VAL A 42 -1.81 6.19 -6.04
CA VAL A 42 -1.07 4.94 -6.22
C VAL A 42 -0.68 4.82 -7.69
N ALA A 43 0.59 4.57 -7.98
CA ALA A 43 1.07 4.27 -9.32
C ALA A 43 0.91 2.77 -9.61
N VAL A 44 0.29 2.45 -10.75
CA VAL A 44 0.13 1.08 -11.25
C VAL A 44 0.76 1.01 -12.63
N VAL A 45 1.53 -0.03 -12.89
CA VAL A 45 2.11 -0.29 -14.21
C VAL A 45 1.12 -1.12 -15.00
N LEU A 46 0.82 -0.68 -16.22
CA LEU A 46 0.02 -1.46 -17.18
C LEU A 46 0.96 -2.29 -18.04
N GLU A 47 0.51 -3.48 -18.42
CA GLU A 47 1.19 -4.27 -19.44
C GLU A 47 1.14 -3.57 -20.82
N PRO A 48 2.11 -3.82 -21.72
CA PRO A 48 2.23 -3.08 -22.98
C PRO A 48 0.98 -3.16 -23.87
N ASP A 49 0.37 -4.33 -23.97
CA ASP A 49 -0.85 -4.58 -24.74
C ASP A 49 -2.05 -3.76 -24.22
N VAL A 50 -2.16 -3.61 -22.90
CA VAL A 50 -3.20 -2.77 -22.28
C VAL A 50 -2.88 -1.29 -22.50
N ALA A 51 -1.61 -0.90 -22.39
CA ALA A 51 -1.18 0.49 -22.59
C ALA A 51 -1.36 0.97 -24.05
N GLU A 52 -1.26 0.07 -25.03
CA GLU A 52 -1.56 0.37 -26.43
C GLU A 52 -3.02 0.80 -26.65
N VAL A 53 -3.94 0.20 -25.88
CA VAL A 53 -5.38 0.51 -25.96
C VAL A 53 -5.73 1.79 -25.17
N PHE A 54 -5.08 2.00 -24.03
CA PHE A 54 -5.39 3.13 -23.14
C PHE A 54 -4.27 4.18 -23.09
N GLY A 55 -4.46 5.28 -23.83
CA GLY A 55 -3.50 6.40 -23.85
C GLY A 55 -3.52 7.33 -22.63
N SER A 56 -4.36 7.10 -21.61
CA SER A 56 -4.43 7.99 -20.43
C SER A 56 -4.94 7.30 -19.18
N SER A 57 -4.59 7.84 -17.99
CA SER A 57 -5.17 7.36 -16.73
C SER A 57 -6.67 7.61 -16.62
N ASP A 58 -7.19 8.65 -17.28
CA ASP A 58 -8.59 9.02 -17.19
C ASP A 58 -9.49 8.02 -17.92
N SER A 59 -9.08 7.56 -19.12
CA SER A 59 -9.81 6.53 -19.87
C SER A 59 -9.84 5.18 -19.14
N VAL A 60 -8.72 4.74 -18.56
CA VAL A 60 -8.66 3.52 -17.74
C VAL A 60 -9.59 3.63 -16.53
N ASN A 61 -9.50 4.73 -15.78
CA ASN A 61 -10.30 4.93 -14.58
C ASN A 61 -11.80 5.02 -14.89
N GLN A 62 -12.18 5.63 -16.01
CA GLN A 62 -13.58 5.69 -16.43
C GLN A 62 -14.13 4.29 -16.72
N LEU A 63 -13.39 3.46 -17.45
CA LEU A 63 -13.80 2.08 -17.74
C LEU A 63 -13.93 1.25 -16.45
N LEU A 64 -12.91 1.27 -15.59
CA LEU A 64 -12.91 0.51 -14.34
C LEU A 64 -14.07 0.92 -13.43
N ARG A 65 -14.40 2.22 -13.35
CA ARG A 65 -15.56 2.70 -12.60
C ARG A 65 -16.88 2.21 -13.18
N SER A 66 -17.03 2.19 -14.50
CA SER A 66 -18.22 1.64 -15.17
C SER A 66 -18.40 0.16 -14.84
N VAL A 67 -17.31 -0.61 -14.89
CA VAL A 67 -17.31 -2.04 -14.51
C VAL A 67 -17.71 -2.21 -13.04
N ILE A 68 -17.10 -1.45 -12.12
CA ILE A 68 -17.43 -1.48 -10.69
C ILE A 68 -18.90 -1.11 -10.45
N SER A 69 -19.44 -0.14 -11.18
CA SER A 69 -20.85 0.28 -11.07
C SER A 69 -21.82 -0.76 -11.61
N ALA A 70 -21.43 -1.52 -12.64
CA ALA A 70 -22.24 -2.58 -13.22
C ALA A 70 -22.19 -3.89 -12.41
N MET A 71 -21.17 -4.06 -11.57
CA MET A 71 -21.08 -5.22 -10.68
C MET A 71 -22.24 -5.19 -9.67
N PRO A 72 -22.95 -6.32 -9.46
CA PRO A 72 -24.01 -6.37 -8.48
C PRO A 72 -23.43 -6.00 -7.13
N HIS A 73 -23.99 -4.95 -6.52
CA HIS A 73 -23.65 -4.58 -5.16
C HIS A 73 -23.82 -5.83 -4.31
N ARG A 74 -22.70 -6.41 -3.87
CA ARG A 74 -22.71 -7.49 -2.89
C ARG A 74 -23.41 -6.89 -1.69
N ALA A 75 -24.72 -7.15 -1.59
CA ALA A 75 -25.57 -6.59 -0.57
C ALA A 75 -24.83 -6.82 0.73
N ARG A 76 -24.34 -5.73 1.34
CA ARG A 76 -23.77 -5.78 2.67
C ARG A 76 -24.80 -6.52 3.48
N ARG A 77 -24.51 -7.77 3.83
CA ARG A 77 -25.43 -8.61 4.60
C ARG A 77 -25.81 -7.73 5.78
N ARG A 78 -27.08 -7.33 5.84
CA ARG A 78 -27.67 -6.62 6.97
C ARG A 78 -27.66 -7.58 8.17
N ARG A 79 -26.48 -7.86 8.71
CA ARG A 79 -26.27 -8.58 9.97
C ARG A 79 -26.03 -7.51 11.02
N GLY A 80 -27.12 -7.04 11.60
CA GLY A 80 -27.08 -6.05 12.67
C GLY A 80 -28.45 -5.57 13.14
N GLY A 81 -29.55 -6.15 12.64
CA GLY A 81 -30.88 -5.85 13.14
C GLY A 81 -31.33 -6.93 14.12
N ARG A 82 -31.58 -6.51 15.38
CA ARG A 82 -32.47 -7.12 16.38
C ARG A 82 -31.85 -8.15 17.34
N ARG A 83 -31.36 -7.63 18.48
CA ARG A 83 -31.60 -8.21 19.81
C ARG A 83 -31.84 -7.09 20.82
N LYS A 84 -33.10 -6.72 21.02
CA LYS A 84 -33.62 -6.24 22.31
C LYS A 84 -34.71 -7.24 22.73
N ALA A 85 -34.45 -7.92 23.83
CA ALA A 85 -35.39 -8.56 24.74
C ALA A 85 -34.73 -8.34 26.11
N SER A 86 -35.28 -7.41 26.91
CA SER A 86 -36.35 -7.60 27.89
C SER A 86 -35.86 -8.35 29.11
#